data_AF-A0AAX2LWF4-F1
#
_entry.id   AF-A0AAX2LWF4-F1
#
_cell.length_a   1.000
_cell.length_b   1.000
_cell.length_c   1.000
_cell.angle_alpha   90.00
_cell.angle_beta   90.00
_cell.angle_gamma   90.00
#
_symmetry.space_group_name_H-M   'P 1'
#
loop_
_entity.id
_entity.type
_entity.pdbx_description
1 polymer ?
#
loop_
_entity_poly.entity_id
_entity_poly.type
_entity_poly.pdbx_seq_one_letter_code
_entity_poly.pdbx_strand_id
1 'polypeptide(L)'
;MKTKLFKPELKLDFDDSIVSFVEGYESNELLPELKVALLSDKAKSQYRSITVFGQEALDDLDEELEEWGLVNLLAGHPPVSPYVAIYGYEPEIESFDEDEII
;
A
#
# COMPACT_ATOMS: atom_id res chain seq x y z
N MET A 1 -21.08 -8.99 12.95
CA MET A 1 -21.14 -7.58 13.42
C MET A 1 -21.12 -6.67 12.20
N LYS A 2 -22.02 -5.67 12.09
CA LYS A 2 -22.08 -4.74 10.95
C LYS A 2 -21.78 -3.32 11.40
N THR A 3 -20.54 -2.89 11.22
CA THR A 3 -20.20 -1.46 11.16
C THR A 3 -18.86 -1.27 10.48
N LYS A 4 -18.84 -0.74 9.26
CA LYS A 4 -17.70 0.03 8.75
C LYS A 4 -18.28 1.26 8.06
N LEU A 5 -17.96 2.44 8.62
CA LEU A 5 -18.17 3.74 7.99
C LEU A 5 -17.20 3.82 6.81
N PHE A 6 -17.57 3.25 5.68
CA PHE A 6 -16.91 3.55 4.41
C PHE A 6 -17.39 4.94 4.01
N LYS A 7 -16.54 5.96 4.13
CA LYS A 7 -16.80 7.27 3.53
C LYS A 7 -16.53 7.14 2.03
N PRO A 8 -17.56 7.07 1.17
CA PRO A 8 -17.35 6.76 -0.26
C PRO A 8 -16.52 7.82 -0.96
N GLU A 9 -16.59 9.07 -0.48
CA GLU A 9 -15.77 10.21 -0.91
C GLU A 9 -14.26 10.03 -0.67
N LEU A 10 -13.86 9.09 0.19
CA LEU A 10 -12.47 8.77 0.49
C LEU A 10 -12.03 7.41 -0.06
N LYS A 11 -12.89 6.78 -0.86
CA LYS A 11 -12.59 5.49 -1.46
C LYS A 11 -11.45 5.64 -2.47
N LEU A 12 -10.39 4.87 -2.26
CA LEU A 12 -9.27 4.78 -3.20
C LEU A 12 -9.59 3.73 -4.27
N ASP A 13 -8.98 3.87 -5.45
CA ASP A 13 -9.26 3.00 -6.60
C ASP A 13 -9.02 1.51 -6.29
N PHE A 14 -8.03 1.23 -5.43
CA PHE A 14 -7.64 -0.11 -5.01
C PHE A 14 -8.34 -0.60 -3.73
N ASP A 15 -9.22 0.19 -3.10
CA ASP A 15 -9.86 -0.19 -1.83
C ASP A 15 -10.69 -1.48 -1.97
N ASP A 16 -11.38 -1.69 -3.09
CA ASP A 16 -12.16 -2.92 -3.33
C ASP A 16 -11.25 -4.14 -3.54
N SER A 17 -10.10 -3.94 -4.20
CA SER A 17 -9.10 -4.98 -4.41
C SER A 17 -8.45 -5.40 -3.09
N ILE A 18 -8.12 -4.43 -2.21
CA ILE A 18 -7.64 -4.71 -0.84
C ILE A 18 -8.66 -5.54 -0.07
N VAL A 19 -9.94 -5.16 -0.11
CA VAL A 19 -10.99 -5.91 0.60
C VAL A 19 -11.07 -7.33 0.07
N SER A 20 -11.04 -7.49 -1.25
CA SER A 20 -11.08 -8.81 -1.90
C SER A 20 -9.87 -9.67 -1.51
N PHE A 21 -8.67 -9.09 -1.48
CA PHE A 21 -7.45 -9.76 -1.04
C PHE A 21 -7.58 -10.22 0.42
N VAL A 22 -7.94 -9.31 1.33
CA VAL A 22 -8.04 -9.62 2.78
C VAL A 22 -9.13 -10.64 3.06
N GLU A 23 -10.24 -10.64 2.34
CA GLU A 23 -11.31 -11.63 2.50
C GLU A 23 -10.97 -12.99 1.85
N GLY A 24 -10.14 -12.99 0.81
CA GLY A 24 -9.70 -14.20 0.11
C GLY A 24 -8.47 -14.88 0.72
N TYR A 25 -7.69 -14.16 1.53
CA TYR A 25 -6.46 -14.66 2.13
C TYR A 25 -6.74 -15.37 3.46
N GLU A 26 -6.52 -16.69 3.53
CA GLU A 26 -6.58 -17.44 4.79
C GLU A 26 -5.32 -17.14 5.64
N SER A 27 -5.36 -16.07 6.43
CA SER A 27 -4.22 -15.70 7.27
C SER A 27 -4.00 -16.69 8.41
N ASN A 28 -2.76 -17.17 8.58
CA ASN A 28 -2.36 -17.94 9.75
C ASN A 28 -1.97 -17.01 10.91
N GLU A 29 -2.92 -16.69 11.78
CA GLU A 29 -2.74 -15.78 12.93
C GLU A 29 -1.65 -16.21 13.94
N LEU A 30 -1.09 -17.43 13.82
CA LEU A 30 0.04 -17.88 14.64
C LEU A 30 1.39 -17.34 14.15
N LEU A 31 1.44 -16.79 12.93
CA LEU A 31 2.64 -16.21 12.34
C LEU A 31 2.83 -14.74 12.77
N PRO A 32 4.04 -14.18 12.63
CA PRO A 32 4.30 -12.79 12.99
C PRO A 32 3.40 -11.80 12.24
N GLU A 33 2.90 -10.80 12.96
CA GLU A 33 2.14 -9.69 12.39
C GLU A 33 3.08 -8.77 11.60
N LEU A 34 2.78 -8.59 10.31
CA LEU A 34 3.51 -7.71 9.40
C LEU A 34 2.57 -6.61 8.92
N LYS A 35 2.94 -5.36 9.21
CA LYS A 35 2.11 -4.20 8.89
C LYS A 35 2.67 -3.45 7.69
N VAL A 36 1.82 -3.19 6.71
CA VAL A 36 2.15 -2.49 5.47
C VAL A 36 1.32 -1.20 5.38
N ALA A 37 1.93 -0.13 4.88
CA ALA A 37 1.21 1.11 4.56
C ALA A 37 1.09 1.27 3.04
N LEU A 38 -0.08 1.68 2.57
CA LEU A 38 -0.35 2.02 1.16
C LEU A 38 -0.69 3.50 1.07
N LEU A 39 0.12 4.26 0.33
CA LEU A 39 -0.06 5.69 0.11
C LEU A 39 -0.96 5.94 -1.10
N SER A 40 -1.84 6.93 -0.99
CA SER A 40 -2.64 7.39 -2.12
C SER A 40 -1.88 8.44 -2.95
N ASP A 41 -1.97 8.32 -4.27
CA ASP A 41 -1.65 9.37 -5.25
C ASP A 41 -2.65 10.54 -5.21
N LYS A 42 -3.96 10.23 -5.10
CA LYS A 42 -5.05 11.21 -5.17
C LYS A 42 -5.28 11.97 -3.88
N ALA A 43 -5.02 11.34 -2.74
CA ALA A 43 -5.24 11.90 -1.42
C ALA A 43 -3.92 11.93 -0.65
N LYS A 44 -3.09 12.95 -0.90
CA LYS A 44 -1.74 13.14 -0.32
C LYS A 44 -1.64 13.06 1.22
N SER A 45 -2.75 13.05 1.95
CA SER A 45 -2.81 12.91 3.41
C SER A 45 -3.52 11.64 3.88
N GLN A 46 -3.82 10.71 2.97
CA GLN A 46 -4.51 9.46 3.27
C GLN A 46 -3.64 8.27 2.89
N TYR A 47 -3.65 7.30 3.78
CA TYR A 47 -3.02 6.01 3.57
C TYR A 47 -3.96 4.91 4.07
N ARG A 48 -3.74 3.69 3.60
CA ARG A 48 -4.33 2.47 4.17
C ARG A 48 -3.25 1.71 4.91
N SER A 49 -3.64 1.00 5.96
CA SER A 49 -2.76 0.03 6.60
C SER A 49 -3.36 -1.35 6.44
N ILE A 50 -2.55 -2.29 5.97
CA ILE A 50 -2.88 -3.70 5.87
C ILE A 50 -2.00 -4.45 6.85
N THR A 51 -2.58 -5.42 7.52
CA THR A 51 -1.86 -6.35 8.38
C THR A 51 -1.97 -7.73 7.77
N VAL A 52 -0.83 -8.36 7.51
CA VAL A 52 -0.73 -9.76 7.06
C VAL A 52 0.07 -10.56 8.07
N PHE A 53 -0.06 -11.89 8.04
CA PHE A 53 0.57 -12.77 9.02
C PHE A 53 1.55 -13.72 8.33
N GLY A 54 2.84 -13.57 8.65
CA GLY A 54 3.93 -14.33 8.04
C GLY A 54 4.43 -13.75 6.72
N GLN A 55 5.65 -14.17 6.35
CA GLN A 55 6.35 -13.64 5.17
C GLN A 55 5.68 -14.03 3.86
N GLU A 56 5.14 -15.25 3.75
CA GLU A 56 4.41 -15.72 2.55
C GLU A 56 3.25 -14.78 2.20
N ALA A 57 2.49 -14.36 3.20
CA ALA A 57 1.38 -13.41 3.03
C ALA A 57 1.83 -12.00 2.67
N LEU A 58 3.05 -11.62 3.03
CA LEU A 58 3.64 -10.36 2.59
C LEU A 58 4.10 -10.47 1.13
N ASP A 59 4.74 -11.57 0.76
CA ASP A 59 5.19 -11.80 -0.62
C ASP A 59 4.00 -11.84 -1.59
N ASP A 60 2.91 -12.54 -1.23
CA ASP A 60 1.67 -12.58 -2.02
C ASP A 60 1.01 -11.18 -2.13
N LEU A 61 1.02 -10.40 -1.04
CA LEU A 61 0.53 -9.03 -1.06
C LEU A 61 1.40 -8.13 -1.95
N ASP A 62 2.72 -8.33 -1.94
CA ASP A 62 3.66 -7.54 -2.74
C ASP A 62 3.39 -7.74 -4.24
N GLU A 63 3.16 -8.98 -4.69
CA GLU A 63 2.81 -9.29 -6.08
C GLU A 63 1.50 -8.59 -6.51
N GLU A 64 0.45 -8.65 -5.68
CA GLU A 64 -0.83 -7.97 -5.95
C GLU A 64 -0.69 -6.45 -6.02
N LEU A 65 0.12 -5.85 -5.13
CA LEU A 65 0.34 -4.41 -5.12
C LEU A 65 1.11 -3.94 -6.36
N GLU A 66 2.10 -4.72 -6.82
CA GLU A 66 2.80 -4.45 -8.07
C GLU A 66 1.85 -4.49 -9.28
N GLU A 67 0.90 -5.43 -9.32
CA GLU A 67 -0.15 -5.48 -10.36
C GLU A 67 -1.05 -4.23 -10.34
N TRP A 68 -1.20 -3.57 -9.19
CA TRP A 68 -1.94 -2.31 -9.05
C TRP A 68 -1.08 -1.06 -9.36
N GLY A 69 0.18 -1.26 -9.75
CA GLY A 69 1.14 -0.20 -10.07
C GLY A 69 1.75 0.47 -8.85
N LEU A 70 1.67 -0.16 -7.67
CA LEU A 70 2.27 0.32 -6.44
C LEU A 70 3.65 -0.31 -6.27
N VAL A 71 4.64 0.50 -5.90
CA VAL A 71 6.01 0.03 -5.65
C VAL A 71 6.38 0.20 -4.18
N ASN A 72 7.26 -0.66 -3.67
CA ASN A 72 7.79 -0.51 -2.32
C ASN A 72 8.78 0.66 -2.24
N LEU A 73 8.34 1.76 -1.64
CA LEU A 73 9.12 2.99 -1.45
C LEU A 73 10.25 2.84 -0.41
N LEU A 74 10.24 1.75 0.38
CA LEU A 74 11.30 1.41 1.31
C LEU A 74 12.25 0.34 0.76
N ALA A 75 12.15 -0.05 -0.52
CA ALA A 75 13.07 -1.01 -1.12
C ALA A 75 14.53 -0.54 -0.96
N GLY A 76 15.37 -1.38 -0.33
CA GLY A 76 16.77 -1.04 -0.03
C GLY A 76 16.99 -0.17 1.22
N HIS A 77 15.93 0.18 1.95
CA HIS A 77 15.98 0.91 3.21
C HIS A 77 15.55 0.04 4.41
N PRO A 78 15.99 0.34 5.64
CA PRO A 78 15.48 -0.32 6.84
C PRO A 78 13.97 -0.08 7.02
N PRO A 79 13.23 -1.04 7.60
CA PRO A 79 11.81 -0.87 7.88
C PRO A 79 11.57 0.29 8.85
N VAL A 80 10.50 1.06 8.59
CA VAL A 80 10.11 2.22 9.39
C VAL A 80 9.01 1.80 10.35
N SER A 81 9.39 1.46 11.59
CA SER A 81 8.45 1.02 12.62
C SER A 81 7.25 1.99 12.75
N PRO A 82 5.99 1.50 12.70
CA PRO A 82 5.58 0.09 12.81
C PRO A 82 5.46 -0.67 11.48
N TYR A 83 5.83 -0.09 10.34
CA TYR A 83 5.63 -0.66 9.02
C TYR A 83 6.87 -1.41 8.51
N VAL A 84 6.66 -2.62 8.01
CA VAL A 84 7.73 -3.41 7.38
C VAL A 84 7.95 -2.99 5.92
N ALA A 85 6.92 -2.45 5.27
CA ALA A 85 6.97 -1.92 3.92
C ALA A 85 5.98 -0.74 3.76
N ILE A 86 6.30 0.16 2.84
CA ILE A 86 5.44 1.29 2.46
C ILE A 86 5.34 1.29 0.94
N TYR A 87 4.12 1.17 0.43
CA TYR A 87 3.85 1.18 -1.00
C TYR A 87 3.22 2.50 -1.44
N GLY A 88 3.56 2.91 -2.65
CA GLY A 88 2.94 4.06 -3.30
C GLY A 88 3.25 4.05 -4.79
N TYR A 89 2.62 4.95 -5.53
CA TYR A 89 2.98 5.18 -6.92
C TYR A 89 4.35 5.83 -7.01
N GLU A 90 5.16 5.42 -8.00
CA GLU A 90 6.41 6.12 -8.28
C GLU A 90 6.10 7.61 -8.55
N PRO A 91 6.83 8.54 -7.91
CA PRO A 91 6.66 9.94 -8.24
C PRO A 91 7.02 10.14 -9.71
N GLU A 92 6.11 10.71 -10.50
CA GLU A 92 6.49 11.24 -11.80
C GLU A 92 7.61 12.26 -11.56
N ILE A 93 8.82 11.94 -12.01
CA ILE A 93 9.89 12.92 -12.06
C ILE A 93 9.45 13.88 -13.17
N GLU A 94 8.83 14.99 -12.80
CA GLU A 94 8.68 16.12 -13.72
C GLU A 94 10.10 16.49 -14.14
N SER A 95 10.48 16.11 -15.35
CA SER A 95 11.71 16.61 -15.98
C SER A 95 11.51 18.11 -16.11
N PHE A 96 12.10 18.87 -15.20
CA PHE A 96 12.27 20.30 -15.40
C PHE A 96 13.12 20.44 -16.67
N ASP A 97 12.50 20.80 -17.79
CA ASP A 97 13.22 21.25 -18.97
C ASP A 97 14.08 22.45 -18.52
N GLU A 98 15.40 22.25 -18.45
CA GLU A 98 16.40 23.25 -18.06
C GLU A 98 16.55 24.41 -19.09
N ASP A 99 15.52 24.68 -19.90
CA ASP A 99 15.59 25.61 -21.05
C ASP A 99 14.86 26.94 -20.81
N GLU A 100 14.42 27.25 -19.59
CA GLU A 100 13.87 28.59 -19.25
C GLU A 100 14.77 29.36 -18.27
N ILE A 101 15.99 29.69 -18.71
CA ILE A 101 16.76 30.80 -18.15
C ILE A 101 16.77 31.92 -19.20
N ILE A 102 15.96 32.94 -18.94
CA ILE A 102 15.84 34.20 -19.71
C ILE A 102 17.11 35.04 -19.55
#